data_AF-A0AAV6GMD2-F1
#
_entry.id   AF-A0AAV6GMD2-F1
#
_cell.length_a   1.000
_cell.length_b   1.000
_cell.length_c   1.000
_cell.angle_alpha   90.00
_cell.angle_beta   90.00
_cell.angle_gamma   90.00
#
_symmetry.space_group_name_H-M   'P 1'
#
loop_
_entity.id
_entity.type
_entity.pdbx_description
1 polymer ?
#
loop_
_entity_poly.entity_id
_entity_poly.type
_entity_poly.pdbx_seq_one_letter_code
_entity_poly.pdbx_strand_id
1 'polypeptide(L)'
;MSDLNLTLGYFLSVLGLSALLGLLLRRRGGRWADLAEIPAVFSLAACRLEVRTIEELGGWAAGLGPDVTLTILFLTLLAHGASWPVASGNPSVSLQSFLLLDGRPLPTLLRLLLQVAGAHLAWLAASSYWALMLTDMHMIKSLMGSECSSALRTSVLQGGATEAGCSLTFHLLLLSLQRRSAFLRVPLLALYLTFLSFAASGSSSGFANPALAYAVTFNCPGFSLLQYALVYWLGPLVGMTLALFFYMGHVPRLFSKNLLYSPKSRFRIPKKKDEQKEKSG
;
A
#
# COMPACT_ATOMS: atom_id res chain seq x y z
N MET A 1 2.79 -30.10 9.65
CA MET A 1 3.08 -30.27 8.19
C MET A 1 1.83 -30.00 7.34
N SER A 2 0.64 -30.51 7.71
CA SER A 2 -0.63 -30.27 7.02
C SER A 2 -1.00 -28.78 6.89
N ASP A 3 -0.89 -28.03 7.99
CA ASP A 3 -1.43 -26.68 8.08
C ASP A 3 -0.62 -25.68 7.24
N LEU A 4 0.71 -25.82 7.25
CA LEU A 4 1.59 -25.03 6.39
C LEU A 4 1.31 -25.31 4.90
N ASN A 5 1.10 -26.57 4.52
CA ASN A 5 0.79 -26.93 3.14
C ASN A 5 -0.56 -26.35 2.69
N LEU A 6 -1.57 -26.38 3.55
CA LEU A 6 -2.86 -25.78 3.26
C LEU A 6 -2.75 -24.26 3.10
N THR A 7 -2.03 -23.61 4.01
CA THR A 7 -1.79 -22.16 3.97
C THR A 7 -1.03 -21.78 2.69
N LEU A 8 0.00 -22.54 2.30
CA LEU A 8 0.70 -22.37 1.03
C LEU A 8 -0.22 -22.57 -0.18
N GLY A 9 -1.10 -23.58 -0.14
CA GLY A 9 -2.13 -23.79 -1.16
C GLY A 9 -3.08 -22.61 -1.30
N TYR A 10 -3.48 -21.99 -0.18
CA TYR A 10 -4.26 -20.76 -0.17
C TYR A 10 -3.52 -19.60 -0.85
N PHE A 11 -2.27 -19.33 -0.47
CA PHE A 11 -1.47 -18.28 -1.11
C PHE A 11 -1.30 -18.50 -2.61
N LEU A 12 -0.95 -19.73 -3.03
CA LEU A 12 -0.74 -20.06 -4.43
C LEU A 12 -2.02 -19.94 -5.25
N SER A 13 -3.16 -20.39 -4.72
CA SER A 13 -4.44 -20.30 -5.41
C SER A 13 -4.92 -18.85 -5.54
N VAL A 14 -4.86 -18.06 -4.46
CA VAL A 14 -5.23 -16.63 -4.47
C VAL A 14 -4.36 -15.84 -5.43
N LEU A 15 -3.03 -16.00 -5.36
CA LEU A 15 -2.09 -15.31 -6.25
C LEU A 15 -2.26 -15.76 -7.70
N GLY A 16 -2.35 -17.06 -7.96
CA GLY A 16 -2.48 -17.63 -9.30
C GLY A 16 -3.76 -17.20 -10.01
N LEU A 17 -4.92 -17.34 -9.35
CA LEU A 17 -6.21 -16.93 -9.91
C LEU A 17 -6.27 -15.42 -10.16
N SER A 18 -5.76 -14.63 -9.22
CA SER A 18 -5.73 -13.17 -9.36
C SER A 18 -4.80 -12.72 -10.49
N ALA A 19 -3.61 -13.31 -10.60
CA ALA A 19 -2.67 -13.02 -11.67
C ALA A 19 -3.24 -13.38 -13.05
N LEU A 20 -3.93 -14.53 -13.16
CA LEU A 20 -4.62 -14.95 -14.39
C LEU A 20 -5.72 -13.96 -14.77
N LEU A 21 -6.61 -13.62 -13.83
CA LEU A 21 -7.68 -12.65 -14.08
C LEU A 21 -7.12 -11.27 -14.45
N GLY A 22 -6.08 -10.82 -13.75
CA GLY A 22 -5.35 -9.60 -14.06
C GLY A 22 -4.74 -9.59 -15.46
N LEU A 23 -4.15 -10.71 -15.88
CA LEU A 23 -3.61 -10.86 -17.24
C LEU A 23 -4.73 -10.76 -18.29
N LEU A 24 -5.87 -11.41 -18.08
CA LEU A 24 -7.01 -11.36 -18.99
C LEU A 24 -7.60 -9.95 -19.09
N LEU A 25 -7.79 -9.26 -17.97
CA LEU A 25 -8.29 -7.88 -17.92
C LEU A 25 -7.34 -6.91 -18.64
N ARG A 26 -6.03 -7.05 -18.41
CA ARG A 26 -5.01 -6.23 -19.07
C ARG A 26 -4.95 -6.49 -20.57
N ARG A 27 -5.07 -7.74 -21.02
CA ARG A 27 -5.11 -8.09 -22.45
C ARG A 27 -6.28 -7.45 -23.18
N ARG A 28 -7.41 -7.21 -22.52
CA ARG A 28 -8.55 -6.49 -23.11
C ARG A 28 -8.31 -4.99 -23.29
N GLY A 29 -7.39 -4.40 -22.54
CA GLY A 29 -7.00 -2.99 -22.67
C GLY A 29 -8.11 -1.99 -22.31
N GLY A 30 -7.79 -0.70 -22.50
CA GLY A 30 -8.72 0.39 -22.22
C GLY A 30 -9.22 0.40 -20.76
N ARG A 31 -10.53 0.58 -20.57
CA ARG A 31 -11.17 0.62 -19.25
C ARG A 31 -11.05 -0.69 -18.45
N TRP A 32 -10.82 -1.82 -19.13
CA TRP A 32 -10.63 -3.12 -18.48
C TRP A 32 -9.30 -3.21 -17.73
N ALA A 33 -8.30 -2.42 -18.15
CA ALA A 33 -7.02 -2.36 -17.45
C ALA A 33 -7.16 -1.77 -16.04
N ASP A 34 -8.08 -0.80 -15.84
CA ASP A 34 -8.35 -0.24 -14.52
C ASP A 34 -9.02 -1.26 -13.59
N LEU A 35 -9.84 -2.18 -14.14
CA LEU A 35 -10.44 -3.28 -13.36
C LEU A 35 -9.41 -4.24 -12.77
N ALA A 36 -8.17 -4.24 -13.26
CA ALA A 36 -7.08 -5.04 -12.69
C ALA A 36 -6.72 -4.61 -11.24
N GLU A 37 -7.16 -3.44 -10.78
CA GLU A 37 -7.03 -3.04 -9.37
C GLU A 37 -7.82 -3.97 -8.43
N ILE A 38 -8.95 -4.56 -8.87
CA ILE A 38 -9.73 -5.51 -8.06
C ILE A 38 -8.90 -6.75 -7.71
N PRO A 39 -8.43 -7.57 -8.67
CA PRO A 39 -7.63 -8.76 -8.35
C PRO A 39 -6.29 -8.42 -7.70
N ALA A 40 -5.72 -7.25 -7.98
CA ALA A 40 -4.49 -6.79 -7.33
C ALA A 40 -4.69 -6.58 -5.82
N VAL A 41 -5.71 -5.81 -5.41
CA VAL A 41 -6.01 -5.63 -3.99
C VAL A 41 -6.55 -6.90 -3.36
N PHE A 42 -7.41 -7.63 -4.09
CA PHE A 42 -7.99 -8.87 -3.59
C PHE A 42 -6.90 -9.84 -3.14
N SER A 43 -5.93 -10.12 -4.02
CA SER A 43 -4.84 -11.04 -3.68
C SER A 43 -3.99 -10.54 -2.52
N LEU A 44 -3.60 -9.27 -2.52
CA LEU A 44 -2.81 -8.70 -1.42
C LEU A 44 -3.54 -8.75 -0.07
N ALA A 45 -4.82 -8.37 -0.06
CA ALA A 45 -5.64 -8.33 1.15
C ALA A 45 -6.00 -9.72 1.66
N ALA A 46 -6.36 -10.65 0.79
CA ALA A 46 -6.67 -12.03 1.14
C ALA A 46 -5.43 -12.72 1.75
N CYS A 47 -4.27 -12.57 1.11
CA CYS A 47 -3.01 -13.07 1.65
C CYS A 47 -2.66 -12.40 2.99
N ARG A 48 -2.85 -11.09 3.16
CA ARG A 48 -2.56 -10.41 4.43
C ARG A 48 -3.49 -10.84 5.56
N LEU A 49 -4.76 -11.11 5.27
CA LEU A 49 -5.71 -11.66 6.25
C LEU A 49 -5.24 -13.02 6.75
N GLU A 50 -4.74 -13.88 5.86
CA GLU A 50 -4.18 -15.17 6.26
C GLU A 50 -2.87 -15.04 7.03
N VAL A 51 -1.95 -14.16 6.60
CA VAL A 51 -0.74 -13.82 7.37
C VAL A 51 -1.11 -13.35 8.77
N ARG A 52 -2.17 -12.56 8.92
CA ARG A 52 -2.65 -12.09 10.21
C ARG A 52 -3.20 -13.24 11.08
N THR A 53 -3.86 -14.22 10.47
CA THR A 53 -4.28 -15.44 11.18
C THR A 53 -3.06 -16.20 11.72
N ILE A 54 -1.98 -16.32 10.95
CA ILE A 54 -0.71 -16.92 11.39
C ILE A 54 -0.05 -16.08 12.50
N GLU A 55 -0.07 -14.76 12.37
CA GLU A 55 0.48 -13.83 13.36
C GLU A 55 -0.21 -13.95 14.73
N GLU A 56 -1.54 -14.10 14.73
CA GLU A 56 -2.35 -14.17 15.95
C GLU A 56 -2.41 -15.58 16.56
N LEU A 57 -2.47 -16.62 15.73
CA LEU A 57 -2.77 -17.99 16.16
C LEU A 57 -1.67 -19.00 15.81
N GLY A 58 -0.81 -18.71 14.85
CA GLY A 58 0.14 -19.66 14.27
C GLY A 58 1.10 -20.27 15.30
N GLY A 59 1.62 -19.47 16.22
CA GLY A 59 2.57 -19.95 17.23
C GLY A 59 1.97 -20.97 18.19
N TRP A 60 0.69 -20.79 18.56
CA TRP A 60 0.00 -21.67 19.50
C TRP A 60 -0.77 -22.81 18.81
N ALA A 61 -1.47 -22.53 17.72
CA ALA A 61 -2.35 -23.47 17.04
C ALA A 61 -1.66 -24.31 15.96
N ALA A 62 -0.57 -23.83 15.35
CA ALA A 62 0.08 -24.50 14.21
C ALA A 62 1.60 -24.66 14.34
N GLY A 63 2.20 -24.21 15.45
CA GLY A 63 3.66 -24.19 15.64
C GLY A 63 4.41 -23.28 14.67
N LEU A 64 3.73 -22.30 14.06
CA LEU A 64 4.30 -21.36 13.10
C LEU A 64 4.82 -20.12 13.84
N GLY A 65 6.14 -19.95 13.83
CA GLY A 65 6.81 -18.85 14.51
C GLY A 65 6.66 -17.47 13.82
N PRO A 66 7.14 -16.41 14.47
CA PRO A 66 7.15 -15.06 13.90
C PRO A 66 8.05 -14.96 12.65
N ASP A 67 9.09 -15.79 12.55
CA ASP A 67 9.96 -15.94 11.39
C ASP A 67 9.20 -16.40 10.14
N VAL A 68 8.30 -17.38 10.30
CA VAL A 68 7.43 -17.86 9.21
C VAL A 68 6.46 -16.76 8.79
N THR A 69 5.84 -16.08 9.76
CA THR A 69 4.89 -14.98 9.51
C THR A 69 5.54 -13.86 8.68
N LEU A 70 6.73 -13.40 9.08
CA LEU A 70 7.47 -12.35 8.36
C LEU A 70 7.93 -12.82 6.97
N THR A 71 8.36 -14.08 6.84
CA THR A 71 8.76 -14.65 5.55
C THR A 71 7.58 -14.69 4.58
N ILE A 72 6.42 -15.16 5.02
CA ILE A 72 5.20 -15.21 4.18
C ILE A 72 4.71 -13.79 3.84
N LEU A 73 4.78 -12.84 4.78
CA LEU A 73 4.47 -11.44 4.51
C LEU A 73 5.38 -10.85 3.43
N PHE A 74 6.69 -11.07 3.55
CA PHE A 74 7.67 -10.64 2.56
C PHE A 74 7.38 -11.24 1.18
N LEU A 75 7.13 -12.55 1.10
CA LEU A 75 6.80 -13.23 -0.15
C LEU A 75 5.49 -12.72 -0.76
N THR A 76 4.48 -12.42 0.07
CA THR A 76 3.21 -11.84 -0.38
C THR A 76 3.42 -10.47 -1.00
N LEU A 77 4.17 -9.58 -0.34
CA LEU A 77 4.48 -8.24 -0.83
C LEU A 77 5.35 -8.28 -2.09
N LEU A 78 6.31 -9.21 -2.15
CA LEU A 78 7.16 -9.45 -3.30
C LEU A 78 6.34 -9.92 -4.50
N ALA A 79 5.44 -10.90 -4.30
CA ALA A 79 4.56 -11.43 -5.33
C ALA A 79 3.60 -10.35 -5.87
N HIS A 80 3.04 -9.51 -4.98
CA HIS A 80 2.23 -8.37 -5.37
C HIS A 80 3.00 -7.40 -6.27
N GLY A 81 4.17 -6.94 -5.81
CA GLY A 81 5.00 -6.00 -6.58
C GLY A 81 5.50 -6.55 -7.92
N ALA A 82 5.70 -7.86 -8.02
CA ALA A 82 6.12 -8.53 -9.26
C ALA A 82 4.96 -8.73 -10.25
N SER A 83 3.75 -8.97 -9.74
CA SER A 83 2.59 -9.35 -10.57
C SER A 83 1.82 -8.15 -11.16
N TRP A 84 1.98 -6.97 -10.55
CA TRP A 84 1.17 -5.79 -10.84
C TRP A 84 2.02 -4.56 -11.20
N PRO A 85 2.54 -4.47 -12.43
CA PRO A 85 3.35 -3.32 -12.85
C PRO A 85 2.54 -2.02 -13.03
N VAL A 86 1.22 -2.13 -13.26
CA VAL A 86 0.31 -1.00 -13.57
C VAL A 86 -0.70 -0.74 -12.46
N ALA A 87 -1.23 -1.80 -11.84
CA ALA A 87 -2.17 -1.68 -10.73
C ALA A 87 -1.38 -1.44 -9.44
N SER A 88 -1.75 -0.40 -8.71
CA SER A 88 -1.03 -0.06 -7.47
C SER A 88 -1.46 -0.96 -6.31
N GLY A 89 -2.74 -1.33 -6.26
CA GLY A 89 -3.35 -1.97 -5.11
C GLY A 89 -3.27 -1.15 -3.82
N ASN A 90 -3.02 0.16 -3.92
CA ASN A 90 -2.83 1.05 -2.79
C ASN A 90 -3.43 2.45 -3.10
N PRO A 91 -4.49 2.86 -2.38
CA PRO A 91 -5.09 4.18 -2.50
C PRO A 91 -4.09 5.35 -2.38
N SER A 92 -3.14 5.27 -1.46
CA SER A 92 -2.12 6.31 -1.27
C SER A 92 -1.20 6.44 -2.46
N VAL A 93 -0.83 5.32 -3.11
CA VAL A 93 -0.02 5.35 -4.34
C VAL A 93 -0.81 5.92 -5.51
N SER A 94 -2.09 5.56 -5.64
CA SER A 94 -2.97 6.12 -6.69
C SER A 94 -3.17 7.63 -6.54
N LEU A 95 -3.31 8.11 -5.30
CA LEU A 95 -3.40 9.53 -4.99
C LEU A 95 -2.06 10.25 -5.19
N GLN A 96 -0.92 9.60 -4.89
CA GLN A 96 0.39 10.15 -5.19
C GLN A 96 0.52 10.46 -6.69
N SER A 97 0.21 9.50 -7.56
CA SER A 97 0.25 9.72 -9.02
C SER A 97 -0.68 10.84 -9.45
N PHE A 98 -1.86 10.95 -8.86
CA PHE A 98 -2.77 12.07 -9.12
C PHE A 98 -2.19 13.43 -8.72
N LEU A 99 -1.55 13.52 -7.54
CA LEU A 99 -0.91 14.73 -7.03
C LEU A 99 0.34 15.15 -7.83
N LEU A 100 1.01 14.19 -8.45
CA LEU A 100 2.14 14.40 -9.35
C LEU A 100 1.74 14.76 -10.80
N LEU A 101 0.44 14.92 -11.08
CA LEU A 101 -0.13 15.18 -12.42
C LEU A 101 -0.08 14.00 -13.40
N ASP A 102 0.27 12.79 -12.93
CA ASP A 102 0.29 11.55 -13.73
C ASP A 102 -1.10 10.89 -13.87
N GLY A 103 -2.12 11.45 -13.21
CA GLY A 103 -3.48 10.91 -13.16
C GLY A 103 -4.57 11.92 -13.49
N ARG A 104 -5.61 11.46 -14.18
CA ARG A 104 -6.88 12.18 -14.39
C ARG A 104 -7.84 11.90 -13.23
N PRO A 105 -8.68 12.87 -12.82
CA PRO A 105 -9.50 12.74 -11.61
C PRO A 105 -10.48 11.57 -11.66
N LEU A 106 -11.21 11.40 -12.77
CA LEU A 106 -12.23 10.36 -12.89
C LEU A 106 -11.63 8.93 -12.88
N PRO A 107 -10.57 8.61 -13.66
CA PRO A 107 -9.87 7.33 -13.52
C PRO A 107 -9.27 7.09 -12.14
N THR A 108 -8.69 8.12 -11.49
CA THR A 108 -8.18 7.97 -10.12
C THR A 108 -9.30 7.60 -9.16
N LEU A 109 -10.44 8.29 -9.20
CA LEU A 109 -11.60 7.98 -8.36
C LEU A 109 -12.09 6.54 -8.60
N LEU A 110 -12.19 6.12 -9.86
CA LEU A 110 -12.58 4.76 -10.21
C LEU A 110 -11.61 3.73 -9.59
N ARG A 111 -10.29 3.94 -9.68
CA ARG A 111 -9.30 3.05 -9.08
C ARG A 111 -9.45 2.95 -7.56
N LEU A 112 -9.69 4.07 -6.88
CA LEU A 112 -9.92 4.06 -5.42
C LEU A 112 -11.12 3.19 -5.04
N LEU A 113 -12.23 3.32 -5.79
CA LEU A 113 -13.43 2.50 -5.56
C LEU A 113 -13.16 1.02 -5.84
N LEU A 114 -12.46 0.70 -6.93
CA LEU A 114 -12.09 -0.67 -7.28
C LEU A 114 -11.15 -1.31 -6.25
N GLN A 115 -10.24 -0.52 -5.67
CA GLN A 115 -9.36 -0.99 -4.60
C GLN A 115 -10.13 -1.32 -3.32
N VAL A 116 -11.05 -0.46 -2.90
CA VAL A 116 -11.93 -0.73 -1.74
C VAL A 116 -12.81 -1.94 -2.01
N ALA A 117 -13.35 -2.08 -3.23
CA ALA A 117 -14.13 -3.26 -3.63
C ALA A 117 -13.31 -4.55 -3.57
N GLY A 118 -12.08 -4.55 -4.12
CA GLY A 118 -11.16 -5.69 -4.05
C GLY A 118 -10.81 -6.07 -2.62
N ALA A 119 -10.58 -5.09 -1.74
CA ALA A 119 -10.34 -5.30 -0.31
C ALA A 119 -11.56 -5.91 0.39
N HIS A 120 -12.77 -5.45 0.09
CA HIS A 120 -14.00 -6.00 0.67
C HIS A 120 -14.25 -7.44 0.21
N LEU A 121 -14.04 -7.72 -1.08
CA LEU A 121 -14.14 -9.08 -1.63
C LEU A 121 -13.12 -10.04 -0.99
N ALA A 122 -11.91 -9.57 -0.70
CA ALA A 122 -10.91 -10.37 0.00
C ALA A 122 -11.36 -10.73 1.43
N TRP A 123 -11.93 -9.77 2.15
CA TRP A 123 -12.48 -10.02 3.49
C TRP A 123 -13.62 -11.05 3.45
N LEU A 124 -14.55 -10.96 2.50
CA LEU A 124 -15.61 -11.95 2.32
C LEU A 124 -15.03 -13.34 1.98
N ALA A 125 -14.07 -13.41 1.07
CA ALA A 125 -13.45 -14.67 0.67
C ALA A 125 -12.66 -15.32 1.81
N ALA A 126 -11.91 -14.54 2.59
CA ALA A 126 -11.19 -15.03 3.76
C ALA A 126 -12.17 -15.52 4.84
N SER A 127 -13.26 -14.79 5.09
CA SER A 127 -14.29 -15.21 6.05
C SER A 127 -14.94 -16.53 5.65
N SER A 128 -15.28 -16.69 4.36
CA SER A 128 -15.79 -17.96 3.83
C SER A 128 -14.76 -19.09 3.91
N TYR A 129 -13.47 -18.78 3.67
CA TYR A 129 -12.39 -19.75 3.76
C TYR A 129 -12.20 -20.25 5.21
N TRP A 130 -12.21 -19.35 6.19
CA TRP A 130 -12.13 -19.71 7.60
C TRP A 130 -13.33 -20.54 8.06
N ALA A 131 -14.53 -20.28 7.51
CA ALA A 131 -15.72 -21.07 7.79
C ALA A 131 -15.63 -22.54 7.32
N LEU A 132 -14.69 -22.88 6.44
CA LEU A 132 -14.40 -24.27 6.05
C LEU A 132 -13.64 -25.04 7.14
N MET A 133 -13.11 -24.36 8.17
CA MET A 133 -12.46 -24.97 9.35
C MET A 133 -11.37 -26.01 8.99
N LEU A 134 -10.59 -25.72 7.96
CA LEU A 134 -9.62 -26.68 7.41
C LEU A 134 -8.35 -26.84 8.28
N THR A 135 -8.11 -25.92 9.22
CA THR A 135 -7.04 -25.96 10.21
C THR A 135 -7.58 -25.51 11.58
N ASP A 136 -6.85 -25.79 12.65
CA ASP A 136 -7.20 -25.32 13.99
C ASP A 136 -7.28 -23.78 14.04
N MET A 137 -6.38 -23.08 13.34
CA MET A 137 -6.43 -21.61 13.21
C MET A 137 -7.73 -21.13 12.56
N HIS A 138 -8.18 -21.82 11.49
CA HIS A 138 -9.43 -21.48 10.79
C HIS A 138 -10.66 -21.81 11.64
N MET A 139 -10.63 -22.94 12.37
CA MET A 139 -11.68 -23.28 13.33
C MET A 139 -11.81 -22.18 14.39
N ILE A 140 -10.69 -21.74 15.00
CA ILE A 140 -10.69 -20.67 15.99
C ILE A 140 -11.21 -19.36 15.38
N LYS A 141 -10.75 -18.97 14.18
CA LYS A 141 -11.25 -17.77 13.48
C LYS A 141 -12.74 -17.84 13.19
N SER A 142 -13.23 -19.01 12.77
CA SER A 142 -14.65 -19.25 12.51
C SER A 142 -15.48 -19.12 13.80
N LEU A 143 -14.99 -19.66 14.91
CA LEU A 143 -15.62 -19.54 16.23
C LEU A 143 -15.63 -18.10 16.78
N MET A 144 -14.57 -17.32 16.49
CA MET A 144 -14.53 -15.90 16.83
C MET A 144 -15.56 -15.07 16.04
N GLY A 145 -15.93 -15.51 14.82
CA GLY A 145 -16.91 -14.83 13.99
C GLY A 145 -16.55 -13.36 13.74
N SER A 146 -17.45 -12.45 14.10
CA SER A 146 -17.25 -10.99 14.01
C SER A 146 -16.34 -10.42 15.10
N GLU A 147 -16.01 -11.18 16.14
CA GLU A 147 -15.19 -10.74 17.27
C GLU A 147 -13.69 -10.87 16.96
N CYS A 148 -13.25 -10.27 15.85
CA CYS A 148 -11.82 -10.19 15.53
C CYS A 148 -11.11 -9.09 16.31
N SER A 149 -9.79 -9.24 16.50
CA SER A 149 -8.97 -8.20 17.14
C SER A 149 -8.70 -7.06 16.16
N SER A 150 -8.70 -5.81 16.64
CA SER A 150 -8.24 -4.68 15.83
C SER A 150 -6.73 -4.72 15.62
N ALA A 151 -6.25 -4.26 14.45
CA ALA A 151 -4.82 -4.03 14.23
C ALA A 151 -4.32 -2.78 15.00
N LEU A 152 -5.24 -1.87 15.35
CA LEU A 152 -4.94 -0.71 16.16
C LEU A 152 -4.91 -1.10 17.64
N ARG A 153 -3.71 -1.12 18.22
CA ARG A 153 -3.45 -1.48 19.63
C ARG A 153 -3.14 -0.28 20.52
N THR A 154 -3.16 0.93 19.95
CA THR A 154 -2.81 2.19 20.61
C THR A 154 -3.91 3.23 20.43
N SER A 155 -3.74 4.41 21.03
CA SER A 155 -4.66 5.53 20.83
C SER A 155 -4.74 5.94 19.35
N VAL A 156 -5.87 6.54 18.95
CA VAL A 156 -6.09 7.05 17.58
C VAL A 156 -4.96 7.98 17.13
N LEU A 157 -4.51 8.88 18.01
CA LEU A 157 -3.43 9.81 17.69
C LEU A 157 -2.10 9.09 17.44
N GLN A 158 -1.73 8.15 18.32
CA GLN A 158 -0.47 7.40 18.21
C GLN A 158 -0.47 6.46 16.99
N GLY A 159 -1.58 5.76 16.74
CA GLY A 159 -1.72 4.92 15.57
C GLY A 159 -1.68 5.73 14.28
N GLY A 160 -2.39 6.87 14.24
CA GLY A 160 -2.38 7.77 13.09
C GLY A 160 -0.99 8.35 12.81
N ALA A 161 -0.25 8.75 13.85
CA ALA A 161 1.13 9.21 13.72
C ALA A 161 2.07 8.10 13.22
N THR A 162 1.85 6.85 13.67
CA THR A 162 2.62 5.69 13.20
C THR A 162 2.37 5.43 11.71
N GLU A 163 1.11 5.35 11.28
CA GLU A 163 0.76 5.17 9.86
C GLU A 163 1.28 6.32 8.99
N ALA A 164 1.22 7.57 9.48
CA ALA A 164 1.80 8.71 8.78
C ALA A 164 3.31 8.58 8.63
N GLY A 165 4.03 8.16 9.68
CA GLY A 165 5.48 7.90 9.64
C GLY A 165 5.85 6.77 8.68
N CYS A 166 5.17 5.63 8.77
CA CYS A 166 5.35 4.48 7.88
C CYS A 166 5.09 4.87 6.42
N SER A 167 4.01 5.60 6.16
CA SER A 167 3.65 6.05 4.82
C SER A 167 4.65 7.07 4.28
N LEU A 168 5.07 8.05 5.10
CA LEU A 168 6.11 9.02 4.73
C LEU A 168 7.38 8.33 4.22
N THR A 169 7.94 7.41 5.00
CA THR A 169 9.20 6.76 4.64
C THR A 169 9.03 5.79 3.48
N PHE A 170 7.91 5.07 3.40
CA PHE A 170 7.57 4.21 2.26
C PHE A 170 7.50 5.01 0.96
N HIS A 171 6.80 6.14 0.95
CA HIS A 171 6.65 6.96 -0.25
C HIS A 171 7.97 7.66 -0.64
N LEU A 172 8.80 8.08 0.33
CA LEU A 172 10.16 8.56 0.03
C LEU A 172 11.02 7.48 -0.61
N LEU A 173 10.98 6.25 -0.09
CA LEU A 173 11.70 5.12 -0.68
C LEU A 173 11.17 4.80 -2.09
N LEU A 174 9.85 4.79 -2.28
CA LEU A 174 9.22 4.58 -3.58
C LEU A 174 9.68 5.63 -4.62
N LEU A 175 9.70 6.90 -4.24
CA LEU A 175 10.17 8.00 -5.10
C LEU A 175 11.68 7.90 -5.38
N SER A 176 12.50 7.55 -4.40
CA SER A 176 13.95 7.41 -4.59
C SER A 176 14.31 6.22 -5.49
N LEU A 177 13.50 5.15 -5.49
CA LEU A 177 13.67 3.97 -6.32
C LEU A 177 12.91 4.05 -7.65
N GLN A 178 12.18 5.12 -7.94
CA GLN A 178 11.30 5.20 -9.12
C GLN A 178 12.03 4.98 -10.46
N ARG A 179 13.30 5.40 -10.54
CA ARG A 179 14.18 5.26 -11.73
C ARG A 179 15.00 3.96 -11.74
N ARG A 180 14.88 3.12 -10.71
CA ARG A 180 15.60 1.84 -10.61
C ARG A 180 14.81 0.73 -11.31
N SER A 181 15.50 -0.33 -11.72
CA SER A 181 14.85 -1.50 -12.33
C SER A 181 13.89 -2.18 -11.37
N ALA A 182 12.85 -2.83 -11.90
CA ALA A 182 11.89 -3.58 -11.10
C ALA A 182 12.56 -4.68 -10.25
N PHE A 183 13.62 -5.30 -10.77
CA PHE A 183 14.43 -6.31 -10.07
C PHE A 183 15.05 -5.79 -8.76
N LEU A 184 15.40 -4.50 -8.69
CA LEU A 184 15.91 -3.90 -7.46
C LEU A 184 14.77 -3.29 -6.63
N ARG A 185 13.87 -2.57 -7.29
CA ARG A 185 12.80 -1.80 -6.65
C ARG A 185 11.82 -2.70 -5.90
N VAL A 186 11.36 -3.79 -6.51
CA VAL A 186 10.31 -4.64 -5.94
C VAL A 186 10.76 -5.36 -4.67
N PRO A 187 11.91 -6.08 -4.63
CA PRO A 187 12.38 -6.72 -3.41
C PRO A 187 12.67 -5.72 -2.28
N LEU A 188 13.27 -4.57 -2.59
CA LEU A 188 13.56 -3.55 -1.58
C LEU A 188 12.28 -2.97 -0.94
N LEU A 189 11.27 -2.66 -1.75
CA LEU A 189 9.99 -2.17 -1.23
C LEU A 189 9.25 -3.24 -0.43
N ALA A 190 9.26 -4.50 -0.89
CA ALA A 190 8.66 -5.62 -0.17
C ALA A 190 9.33 -5.84 1.20
N LEU A 191 10.66 -5.85 1.22
CA LEU A 191 11.44 -5.96 2.45
C LEU A 191 11.15 -4.79 3.39
N TYR A 192 11.11 -3.56 2.86
CA TYR A 192 10.86 -2.37 3.65
C TYR A 192 9.45 -2.35 4.26
N LEU A 193 8.41 -2.69 3.49
CA LEU A 193 7.04 -2.81 4.01
C LEU A 193 6.90 -3.94 5.04
N THR A 194 7.64 -5.04 4.87
CA THR A 194 7.72 -6.11 5.88
C THR A 194 8.35 -5.59 7.18
N PHE A 195 9.45 -4.85 7.07
CA PHE A 195 10.10 -4.20 8.20
C PHE A 195 9.18 -3.18 8.91
N LEU A 196 8.46 -2.34 8.15
CA LEU A 196 7.49 -1.40 8.73
C LEU A 196 6.36 -2.13 9.46
N SER A 197 5.85 -3.22 8.87
CA SER A 197 4.80 -4.03 9.50
C SER A 197 5.28 -4.66 10.80
N PHE A 198 6.51 -5.16 10.84
CA PHE A 198 7.15 -5.69 12.04
C PHE A 198 7.33 -4.58 13.10
N ALA A 199 7.93 -3.46 12.72
CA ALA A 199 8.23 -2.35 13.64
C ALA A 199 6.97 -1.70 14.22
N ALA A 200 5.88 -1.64 13.45
CA ALA A 200 4.60 -1.05 13.87
C ALA A 200 3.57 -2.08 14.37
N SER A 201 3.94 -3.37 14.48
CA SER A 201 3.04 -4.45 14.92
C SER A 201 2.41 -4.20 16.30
N GLY A 202 3.14 -3.53 17.19
CA GLY A 202 2.67 -3.15 18.52
C GLY A 202 1.74 -1.93 18.57
N SER A 203 1.53 -1.22 17.45
CA SER A 203 0.73 0.02 17.42
C SER A 203 -0.41 0.02 16.40
N SER A 204 -0.12 0.00 15.09
CA SER A 204 -1.11 0.08 14.01
C SER A 204 -0.94 -0.98 12.91
N SER A 205 0.12 -1.80 13.00
CA SER A 205 0.62 -2.74 11.98
C SER A 205 1.22 -2.12 10.72
N GLY A 206 1.37 -0.79 10.66
CA GLY A 206 2.18 -0.08 9.66
C GLY A 206 1.79 -0.37 8.21
N PHE A 207 0.49 -0.38 7.90
CA PHE A 207 0.00 -0.81 6.58
C PHE A 207 0.46 0.11 5.45
N ALA A 208 0.51 1.43 5.68
CA ALA A 208 0.74 2.45 4.66
C ALA A 208 -0.14 2.28 3.39
N ASN A 209 -1.26 1.58 3.52
CA ASN A 209 -2.17 1.19 2.45
C ASN A 209 -3.61 1.19 3.00
N PRO A 210 -4.41 2.22 2.69
CA PRO A 210 -5.77 2.34 3.22
C PRO A 210 -6.71 1.18 2.84
N ALA A 211 -6.57 0.59 1.64
CA ALA A 211 -7.42 -0.54 1.22
C ALA A 211 -7.07 -1.81 1.98
N LEU A 212 -5.78 -2.05 2.24
CA LEU A 212 -5.32 -3.19 3.03
C LEU A 212 -5.78 -3.08 4.49
N ALA A 213 -5.62 -1.90 5.08
CA ALA A 213 -6.08 -1.63 6.44
C ALA A 213 -7.59 -1.77 6.59
N TYR A 214 -8.35 -1.37 5.57
CA TYR A 214 -9.80 -1.58 5.51
C TYR A 214 -10.17 -3.06 5.62
N ALA A 215 -9.63 -3.92 4.75
CA ALA A 215 -9.93 -5.36 4.77
C ALA A 215 -9.59 -6.01 6.11
N VAL A 216 -8.46 -5.61 6.70
CA VAL A 216 -7.89 -6.25 7.88
C VAL A 216 -8.50 -5.74 9.19
N THR A 217 -8.96 -4.48 9.25
CA THR A 217 -9.24 -3.81 10.53
C THR A 217 -10.67 -3.28 10.68
N PHE A 218 -11.30 -2.80 9.61
CA PHE A 218 -12.54 -2.01 9.74
C PHE A 218 -13.76 -2.85 10.11
N ASN A 219 -13.71 -4.16 9.83
CA ASN A 219 -14.76 -5.10 10.20
C ASN A 219 -14.57 -5.70 11.60
N CYS A 220 -13.54 -5.28 12.34
CA CYS A 220 -13.29 -5.72 13.70
C CYS A 220 -13.79 -4.69 14.74
N PRO A 221 -14.37 -5.14 15.86
CA PRO A 221 -14.76 -4.27 16.96
C PRO A 221 -13.54 -3.57 17.59
N GLY A 222 -13.81 -2.51 18.37
CA GLY A 222 -12.83 -1.79 19.18
C GLY A 222 -12.83 -0.27 18.96
N PHE A 223 -12.93 0.18 17.72
CA PHE A 223 -12.99 1.60 17.36
C PHE A 223 -14.08 1.87 16.33
N SER A 224 -14.55 3.11 16.25
CA SER A 224 -15.53 3.52 15.25
C SER A 224 -14.92 3.62 13.85
N LEU A 225 -15.77 3.54 12.81
CA LEU A 225 -15.34 3.72 11.42
C LEU A 225 -14.58 5.02 11.20
N LEU A 226 -15.00 6.12 11.85
CA LEU A 226 -14.32 7.41 11.76
C LEU A 226 -12.92 7.35 12.40
N GLN A 227 -12.77 6.71 13.56
CA GLN A 227 -11.48 6.56 14.21
C GLN A 227 -10.51 5.74 13.35
N TYR A 228 -10.99 4.65 12.75
CA TYR A 228 -10.18 3.90 11.78
C TYR A 228 -9.85 4.71 10.53
N ALA A 229 -10.78 5.51 10.00
CA ALA A 229 -10.50 6.39 8.87
C ALA A 229 -9.42 7.44 9.21
N LEU A 230 -9.45 8.01 10.42
CA LEU A 230 -8.40 8.94 10.87
C LEU A 230 -7.02 8.29 10.92
N VAL A 231 -6.92 7.03 11.36
CA VAL A 231 -5.64 6.34 11.43
C VAL A 231 -5.19 5.86 10.05
N TYR A 232 -6.04 5.12 9.34
CA TYR A 232 -5.66 4.33 8.18
C TYR A 232 -5.94 4.99 6.83
N TRP A 233 -6.69 6.09 6.79
CA TRP A 233 -6.79 6.95 5.60
C TRP A 233 -6.03 8.25 5.81
N LEU A 234 -6.38 9.05 6.83
CA LEU A 234 -5.76 10.35 7.02
C LEU A 234 -4.26 10.23 7.33
N GLY A 235 -3.85 9.29 8.19
CA GLY A 235 -2.43 9.02 8.47
C GLY A 235 -1.59 8.80 7.20
N PRO A 236 -1.90 7.77 6.38
CA PRO A 236 -1.19 7.53 5.13
C PRO A 236 -1.24 8.69 4.13
N LEU A 237 -2.36 9.44 4.05
CA LEU A 237 -2.44 10.62 3.19
C LEU A 237 -1.48 11.72 3.64
N VAL A 238 -1.43 12.01 4.94
CA VAL A 238 -0.49 12.99 5.51
C VAL A 238 0.95 12.55 5.23
N GLY A 239 1.28 11.29 5.51
CA GLY A 239 2.62 10.74 5.25
C GLY A 239 3.04 10.85 3.78
N MET A 240 2.19 10.40 2.86
CA MET A 240 2.43 10.50 1.41
C MET A 240 2.59 11.96 0.95
N THR A 241 1.76 12.89 1.42
CA THR A 241 1.87 14.31 1.02
C THR A 241 3.16 14.94 1.53
N LEU A 242 3.57 14.62 2.77
CA LEU A 242 4.86 15.05 3.31
C LEU A 242 6.04 14.45 2.53
N ALA A 243 5.94 13.19 2.09
CA ALA A 243 6.96 12.55 1.26
C ALA A 243 7.15 13.29 -0.07
N LEU A 244 6.04 13.60 -0.75
CA LEU A 244 6.07 14.40 -1.99
C LEU A 244 6.71 15.76 -1.74
N PHE A 245 6.29 16.44 -0.67
CA PHE A 245 6.80 17.75 -0.30
C PHE A 245 8.30 17.73 -0.04
N PHE A 246 8.82 16.79 0.75
CA PHE A 246 10.25 16.70 1.04
C PHE A 246 11.08 16.27 -0.18
N TYR A 247 10.55 15.37 -1.03
CA TYR A 247 11.27 14.88 -2.20
C TYR A 247 11.34 15.92 -3.32
N MET A 248 10.23 16.59 -3.63
CA MET A 248 10.12 17.54 -4.76
C MET A 248 10.31 19.01 -4.33
N GLY A 249 10.09 19.33 -3.05
CA GLY A 249 10.03 20.70 -2.53
C GLY A 249 8.70 21.42 -2.77
N HIS A 250 7.75 20.77 -3.44
CA HIS A 250 6.38 21.22 -3.64
C HIS A 250 5.48 20.03 -3.96
N VAL A 251 4.17 20.26 -4.03
CA VAL A 251 3.20 19.26 -4.47
C VAL A 251 2.58 19.78 -5.78
N PRO A 252 2.91 19.24 -6.97
CA PRO A 252 2.60 19.86 -8.25
C PRO A 252 1.14 20.28 -8.45
N ARG A 253 0.19 19.47 -7.97
CA ARG A 253 -1.25 19.78 -8.02
C ARG A 253 -1.74 20.84 -7.03
N LEU A 254 -1.05 21.06 -5.91
CA LEU A 254 -1.48 21.96 -4.84
C LEU A 254 -0.71 23.29 -4.88
N PHE A 255 0.59 23.23 -5.10
CA PHE A 255 1.50 24.38 -5.08
C PHE A 255 2.46 24.32 -6.28
N SER A 256 2.44 25.37 -7.10
CA SER A 256 3.32 25.48 -8.28
C SER A 256 4.74 25.92 -7.93
N LYS A 257 4.94 26.63 -6.81
CA LYS A 257 6.24 27.13 -6.38
C LYS A 257 6.93 26.12 -5.48
N ASN A 258 8.22 25.91 -5.72
CA ASN A 258 9.09 25.15 -4.83
C ASN A 258 9.27 25.94 -3.51
N LEU A 259 8.79 25.38 -2.41
CA LEU A 259 8.77 26.02 -1.10
C LEU A 259 10.03 25.68 -0.28
N LEU A 260 10.71 24.57 -0.59
CA LEU A 260 11.93 24.15 0.10
C LEU A 260 13.21 24.58 -0.63
N TYR A 261 13.18 24.52 -1.96
CA TYR A 261 14.35 24.82 -2.80
C TYR A 261 14.10 26.12 -3.57
N SER A 262 14.61 27.23 -3.06
CA SER A 262 14.71 28.45 -3.88
C SER A 262 15.77 28.23 -4.96
N PRO A 263 15.52 28.55 -6.25
CA PRO A 263 16.59 28.58 -7.23
C PRO A 263 17.63 29.60 -6.75
N LYS A 264 18.83 29.14 -6.38
CA LYS A 264 19.97 30.04 -6.24
C LYS A 264 20.13 30.73 -7.60
N SER A 265 19.94 32.05 -7.64
CA SER A 265 20.16 32.85 -8.84
C SER A 265 21.60 32.63 -9.30
N ARG A 266 21.82 31.73 -10.27
CA ARG A 266 23.14 31.59 -10.89
C ARG A 266 23.38 32.88 -11.66
N PHE A 267 24.31 33.67 -11.15
CA PHE A 267 25.03 34.76 -11.81
C PHE A 267 24.21 35.61 -12.78
N ARG A 268 23.78 36.77 -12.29
CA ARG A 268 23.41 37.92 -13.12
C ARG A 268 24.68 38.36 -13.87
N ILE A 269 24.92 37.81 -15.05
CA ILE A 269 25.97 38.29 -15.96
C ILE A 269 25.64 39.77 -16.25
N PRO A 270 26.54 40.72 -15.95
CA PRO A 270 26.28 42.12 -16.24
C PRO A 270 26.14 42.27 -17.76
N LYS A 271 25.02 42.83 -18.21
CA LYS A 271 24.82 43.26 -19.60
C LYS A 271 25.97 44.19 -19.99
N LYS A 272 26.83 43.75 -20.90
CA LYS A 272 27.75 44.64 -21.62
C LYS A 272 26.84 45.63 -22.38
N LYS A 273 27.03 46.93 -22.15
CA LYS A 273 26.43 47.98 -22.97
C LYS A 273 27.03 47.87 -24.36
N ASP A 274 26.20 47.62 -25.36
CA ASP A 274 26.55 47.86 -26.75
C ASP A 274 26.63 49.38 -26.95
N GLU A 275 27.84 49.92 -27.05
CA GLU A 275 28.06 51.24 -27.61
C GLU A 275 27.96 51.14 -29.13
N GLN A 276 26.74 51.21 -29.66
CA GLN A 276 26.53 51.75 -30.99
C GLN A 276 26.66 53.27 -30.92
N LYS A 277 27.82 53.79 -31.33
CA LYS A 277 27.93 55.11 -31.94
C LYS A 277 28.16 54.91 -33.42
N GLU A 278 27.06 54.84 -34.15
CA GLU A 278 26.99 55.19 -35.55
C GLU A 278 27.15 56.72 -35.67
N LYS A 279 28.03 57.18 -36.57
CA LYS A 279 27.83 58.36 -37.43
C LYS A 279 29.03 58.58 -38.37
N SER A 280 28.77 58.33 -39.65
CA SER A 280 29.00 59.24 -40.79
C SER A 280 30.35 59.96 -40.91
N GLY A 281 31.12 59.59 -41.95
CA GLY A 281 32.28 60.33 -42.46
C GLY A 281 33.17 59.46 -43.31
#